data_AF-A0A9N8M7N0-F1
#
_entry.id   AF-A0A9N8M7N0-F1
#
_cell.length_a   1.000
_cell.length_b   1.000
_cell.length_c   1.000
_cell.angle_alpha   90.00
_cell.angle_beta   90.00
_cell.angle_gamma   90.00
#
_symmetry.space_group_name_H-M   'P 1'
#
loop_
_entity.id
_entity.type
_entity.pdbx_description
1 polymer ?
#
loop_
_entity_poly.entity_id
_entity_poly.type
_entity_poly.pdbx_seq_one_letter_code
_entity_poly.pdbx_strand_id
1 'polypeptide(L)'
;MDQRRHRDRPVSCYCFGRCAGRSERPKKVIARTRDKHLAADEETLIKAQERGIAPPPELESAIDNNRCSIVAEAIEDSSSSSEASDYSEDPPPSSLNSFQDDFAFFDQPLQDQASSTDSDLAEEDV
;
A
#
# COMPACT_ATOMS: atom_id res chain seq x y z
N MET A 1 -6.13 22.44 -1.56
CA MET A 1 -7.33 22.23 -2.43
C MET A 1 -7.57 20.74 -2.73
N ASP A 2 -7.04 19.85 -1.88
CA ASP A 2 -6.68 18.48 -2.29
C ASP A 2 -7.72 17.42 -1.89
N GLN A 3 -8.56 17.73 -0.89
CA GLN A 3 -9.64 16.85 -0.44
C GLN A 3 -10.74 16.64 -1.50
N ARG A 4 -10.98 17.61 -2.39
CA ARG A 4 -11.96 17.42 -3.48
C ARG A 4 -11.45 16.40 -4.49
N ARG A 5 -10.18 16.48 -4.86
CA ARG A 5 -9.53 15.58 -5.83
C ARG A 5 -9.50 14.14 -5.32
N HIS A 6 -9.21 13.93 -4.04
CA HIS A 6 -9.21 12.59 -3.42
C HIS A 6 -10.59 11.94 -3.43
N ARG A 7 -11.65 12.74 -3.30
CA ARG A 7 -13.01 12.23 -3.18
C ARG A 7 -13.65 11.80 -4.51
N ASP A 8 -13.14 12.32 -5.62
CA ASP A 8 -13.65 12.04 -6.96
C ASP A 8 -12.75 11.03 -7.73
N ARG A 9 -11.72 10.48 -7.07
CA ARG A 9 -10.83 9.48 -7.66
C ARG A 9 -11.52 8.12 -7.86
N PRO A 10 -11.17 7.37 -8.92
CA PRO A 10 -11.65 6.00 -9.10
C PRO A 10 -10.95 5.05 -8.12
N VAL A 11 -11.73 4.32 -7.34
CA VAL A 11 -11.28 3.34 -6.34
C VAL A 11 -11.95 1.99 -6.56
N SER A 12 -11.33 0.94 -6.02
CA SER A 12 -11.95 -0.39 -5.97
C SER A 12 -12.98 -0.43 -4.84
N CYS A 13 -14.16 -1.01 -5.09
CA CYS A 13 -15.21 -1.19 -4.10
C CYS A 13 -15.69 -2.64 -4.06
N TYR A 14 -15.73 -3.18 -2.85
CA TYR A 14 -16.04 -4.58 -2.54
C TYR A 14 -17.44 -4.76 -1.95
N CYS A 15 -18.29 -3.72 -2.00
CA CYS A 15 -19.55 -3.68 -1.28
C CYS A 15 -20.46 -4.90 -1.53
N PHE A 16 -21.00 -5.50 -0.46
CA PHE A 16 -21.76 -6.75 -0.51
C PHE A 16 -23.04 -6.60 -1.35
N GLY A 17 -23.85 -5.58 -1.04
CA GLY A 17 -25.19 -5.43 -1.63
C GLY A 17 -25.24 -5.00 -3.10
N ARG A 18 -24.18 -4.40 -3.66
CA ARG A 18 -24.19 -3.84 -5.05
C ARG A 18 -22.99 -4.20 -5.91
N CYS A 19 -21.83 -4.35 -5.30
CA CYS A 19 -20.55 -4.44 -6.00
C CYS A 19 -20.13 -5.90 -6.16
N ALA A 20 -20.06 -6.63 -5.05
CA ALA A 20 -19.69 -8.04 -4.98
C ALA A 20 -20.85 -8.98 -5.31
N GLY A 21 -22.10 -8.63 -4.98
CA GLY A 21 -23.28 -9.51 -5.15
C GLY A 21 -23.66 -9.96 -6.58
N ARG A 22 -22.91 -9.57 -7.62
CA ARG A 22 -23.08 -10.09 -9.00
C ARG A 22 -21.77 -10.49 -9.69
N SER A 23 -20.63 -10.30 -9.04
CA SER A 23 -19.32 -10.56 -9.63
C SER A 23 -18.29 -10.74 -8.51
N GLU A 24 -17.52 -11.81 -8.56
CA GLU A 24 -16.38 -12.06 -7.66
C GLU A 24 -15.31 -10.95 -7.71
N ARG A 25 -15.35 -10.07 -8.72
CA ARG A 25 -14.38 -9.01 -8.92
C ARG A 25 -14.88 -7.67 -8.35
N PRO A 26 -14.03 -6.90 -7.65
CA PRO A 26 -14.38 -5.57 -7.18
C PRO A 26 -14.70 -4.63 -8.34
N LYS A 27 -15.66 -3.73 -8.14
CA LYS A 27 -16.04 -2.73 -9.15
C LYS A 27 -15.26 -1.44 -8.92
N LYS A 28 -14.89 -0.77 -10.01
CA LYS A 28 -14.34 0.59 -9.96
C LYS A 28 -15.49 1.59 -9.80
N VAL A 29 -15.47 2.37 -8.72
CA VAL A 29 -16.42 3.46 -8.42
C VAL A 29 -15.65 4.68 -7.95
N ILE A 30 -16.28 5.85 -7.84
CA ILE A 30 -15.65 7.01 -7.21
C ILE A 30 -15.59 6.86 -5.68
N ALA A 31 -14.56 7.42 -5.04
CA ALA A 31 -14.34 7.27 -3.60
C ALA A 31 -15.56 7.65 -2.74
N ARG A 32 -16.23 8.78 -3.02
CA ARG A 32 -17.49 9.15 -2.34
C ARG A 32 -18.58 8.09 -2.43
N THR A 33 -18.66 7.38 -3.56
CA THR A 33 -19.65 6.32 -3.76
C THR A 33 -19.27 5.09 -2.96
N ARG A 34 -17.98 4.73 -2.91
CA ARG A 34 -17.49 3.67 -2.03
C ARG A 34 -17.84 3.96 -0.57
N ASP A 35 -17.60 5.17 -0.07
CA ASP A 35 -17.90 5.53 1.33
C ASP A 35 -19.39 5.34 1.65
N LYS A 36 -20.27 5.76 0.74
CA LYS A 36 -21.72 5.54 0.86
C LYS A 36 -22.10 4.05 0.85
N HIS A 37 -21.41 3.25 0.06
CA HIS A 37 -21.65 1.81 0.00
C HIS A 37 -21.18 1.11 1.27
N LEU A 38 -19.99 1.46 1.76
CA LEU A 38 -19.44 0.94 3.01
C LEU A 38 -20.37 1.23 4.18
N ALA A 39 -20.85 2.48 4.30
CA ALA A 39 -21.80 2.86 5.35
C ALA A 39 -23.12 2.06 5.29
N ALA A 40 -23.60 1.70 4.09
CA ALA A 40 -24.81 0.90 3.94
C ALA A 40 -24.59 -0.57 4.32
N ASP A 41 -23.41 -1.13 4.01
CA ASP A 41 -23.03 -2.48 4.43
C ASP A 41 -22.85 -2.54 5.96
N GLU A 42 -22.21 -1.53 6.57
CA GLU A 42 -22.08 -1.38 8.03
C GLU A 42 -23.45 -1.26 8.72
N GLU A 43 -24.37 -0.46 8.17
CA GLU A 43 -25.74 -0.36 8.68
C GLU A 43 -26.47 -1.72 8.62
N THR A 44 -26.23 -2.49 7.56
CA THR A 44 -26.82 -3.83 7.42
C THR A 44 -26.28 -4.79 8.47
N LEU A 45 -24.97 -4.73 8.75
CA LEU A 45 -24.32 -5.51 9.80
C LEU A 45 -24.89 -5.16 11.18
N ILE A 46 -25.02 -3.86 11.49
CA ILE A 46 -25.60 -3.39 12.75
C ILE A 46 -27.04 -3.91 12.90
N LYS A 47 -27.87 -3.78 11.85
CA LYS A 47 -29.26 -4.27 11.88
C LYS A 47 -29.36 -5.78 12.07
N ALA A 48 -28.43 -6.56 11.49
CA ALA A 48 -28.40 -8.01 11.69
C ALA A 48 -28.06 -8.35 13.15
N GLN A 49 -27.05 -7.67 13.72
CA GLN A 49 -26.65 -7.83 15.11
C GLN A 49 -27.77 -7.44 16.10
N GLU A 50 -28.44 -6.30 15.87
CA GLU A 50 -29.58 -5.85 16.69
C GLU A 50 -30.73 -6.85 16.70
N ARG A 51 -30.93 -7.58 15.60
CA ARG A 51 -31.96 -8.63 15.48
C ARG A 51 -31.51 -9.98 16.03
N GLY A 52 -30.26 -10.10 16.49
CA GLY A 52 -29.67 -11.37 16.92
C GLY A 52 -29.50 -12.37 15.77
N ILE A 53 -29.42 -11.89 14.52
CA ILE A 53 -29.23 -12.72 13.34
C ILE A 53 -27.75 -12.69 12.97
N ALA A 54 -27.16 -13.86 12.73
CA ALA A 54 -25.79 -13.94 12.25
C ALA A 54 -25.68 -13.27 10.86
N PRO A 55 -24.84 -12.22 10.70
CA PRO A 55 -24.65 -11.59 9.40
C PRO A 55 -23.97 -12.56 8.41
N PRO A 56 -24.17 -12.38 7.09
CA PRO A 56 -23.46 -13.17 6.09
C PRO A 56 -21.94 -12.94 6.19
N PRO A 57 -21.10 -13.99 6.13
CA PRO A 57 -19.64 -13.83 6.21
C PRO A 57 -19.08 -13.01 5.04
N GLU A 58 -19.74 -13.06 3.89
CA GLU A 58 -19.42 -12.25 2.71
C GLU A 58 -19.63 -10.74 2.95
N LEU A 59 -20.59 -10.37 3.82
CA LEU A 59 -20.82 -8.97 4.21
C LEU A 59 -19.67 -8.46 5.08
N GLU A 60 -19.24 -9.25 6.06
CA GLU A 60 -18.11 -8.90 6.92
C GLU A 60 -16.82 -8.78 6.11
N SER A 61 -16.54 -9.77 5.26
CA SER A 61 -15.38 -9.74 4.36
C SER A 61 -15.40 -8.54 3.41
N ALA A 62 -16.57 -8.17 2.88
CA ALA A 62 -16.71 -6.99 2.03
C ALA A 62 -16.37 -5.68 2.77
N ILE A 63 -16.79 -5.55 4.03
CA ILE A 63 -16.49 -4.39 4.88
C ILE A 63 -14.99 -4.32 5.14
N ASP A 64 -14.38 -5.42 5.55
CA ASP A 64 -12.95 -5.48 5.87
C ASP A 64 -12.07 -5.17 4.64
N ASN A 65 -12.40 -5.75 3.48
CA ASN A 65 -11.67 -5.46 2.23
C ASN A 65 -11.72 -3.97 1.85
N ASN A 66 -12.87 -3.31 2.01
CA ASN A 66 -12.97 -1.87 1.75
C ASN A 66 -12.16 -1.06 2.79
N ARG A 67 -12.19 -1.43 4.07
CA ARG A 67 -11.41 -0.77 5.13
C ARG A 67 -9.91 -0.90 4.88
N CYS A 68 -9.42 -2.10 4.58
CA CYS A 68 -8.03 -2.34 4.21
C CYS A 68 -7.64 -1.52 2.97
N SER A 69 -8.50 -1.47 1.95
CA SER A 69 -8.23 -0.66 0.74
C SER A 69 -8.13 0.83 1.04
N ILE A 70 -8.98 1.37 1.91
CA ILE A 70 -8.93 2.78 2.33
C ILE A 70 -7.61 3.08 3.04
N VAL A 71 -7.17 2.21 3.94
CA VAL A 71 -5.91 2.37 4.67
C VAL A 71 -4.71 2.29 3.73
N ALA A 72 -4.68 1.30 2.83
CA ALA A 72 -3.62 1.15 1.84
C ALA A 72 -3.49 2.41 0.96
N GLU A 73 -4.61 2.92 0.44
CA GLU A 73 -4.62 4.14 -0.36
C GLU A 73 -4.11 5.37 0.42
N ALA A 74 -4.44 5.48 1.72
CA ALA A 74 -3.98 6.60 2.54
C ALA A 74 -2.46 6.59 2.77
N ILE A 75 -1.85 5.40 2.83
CA ILE A 75 -0.41 5.23 2.92
C ILE A 75 0.25 5.63 1.60
N GLU A 76 -0.27 5.15 0.46
CA GLU A 76 0.23 5.49 -0.88
C GLU A 76 0.16 7.01 -1.17
N ASP A 77 -0.96 7.67 -0.84
CA ASP A 77 -1.14 9.11 -1.01
C ASP A 77 -0.13 9.92 -0.15
N SER A 78 0.24 9.40 1.01
CA SER A 78 1.21 10.03 1.92
C SER A 78 2.66 9.88 1.42
N SER A 79 2.99 8.75 0.81
CA SER A 79 4.31 8.50 0.21
C SER A 79 4.56 9.35 -1.04
N SER A 80 3.52 9.61 -1.86
CA SER A 80 3.67 10.35 -3.12
C SER A 80 3.93 11.86 -2.99
N SER A 81 3.93 12.43 -1.77
CA SER A 81 4.18 13.87 -1.54
C SER A 81 5.63 14.23 -1.20
N SER A 82 6.58 13.28 -1.30
CA SER A 82 7.94 13.44 -0.75
C SER A 82 9.06 13.64 -1.79
N GLU A 83 8.75 13.94 -3.05
CA GLU A 83 9.75 14.06 -4.14
C GLU A 83 9.56 15.29 -5.03
N ALA A 84 9.52 16.47 -4.40
CA ALA A 84 9.84 17.73 -5.07
C ALA A 84 11.23 18.18 -4.62
N SER A 85 12.27 17.60 -5.23
CA SER A 85 13.63 18.12 -5.17
C SER A 85 13.71 19.42 -5.97
N ASP A 86 13.63 20.57 -5.31
CA ASP A 86 14.12 21.84 -5.85
C ASP A 86 15.60 21.97 -5.50
N TYR A 87 16.45 21.26 -6.23
CA TYR A 87 17.87 21.61 -6.34
C TYR A 87 17.96 22.75 -7.35
N SER A 88 17.75 23.98 -6.89
CA SER A 88 18.22 25.16 -7.62
C SER A 88 19.75 25.20 -7.54
N GLU A 89 20.39 24.70 -8.60
CA GLU A 89 21.81 24.88 -8.91
C GLU A 89 22.12 26.37 -9.09
N ASP A 90 22.61 27.01 -8.03
CA ASP A 90 23.34 28.28 -8.13
C ASP A 90 24.83 27.97 -8.02
N PRO A 91 25.63 28.06 -9.11
CA PRO A 91 27.06 27.80 -9.04
C PRO A 91 27.79 29.00 -8.38
N PRO A 92 28.58 28.80 -7.31
CA PRO A 92 29.46 29.86 -6.84
C PRO A 92 30.57 30.11 -7.88
N PRO A 93 30.97 31.37 -8.11
CA PRO A 93 31.98 31.70 -9.10
C PRO A 93 33.35 31.13 -8.72
N SER A 94 34.01 30.60 -9.73
CA SER A 94 35.32 29.94 -9.72
C SER A 94 36.43 30.84 -9.16
N SER A 95 37.38 30.25 -8.42
CA SER A 95 38.84 30.49 -8.60
C SER A 95 39.74 29.59 -7.73
N LEU A 96 40.50 28.73 -8.42
CA LEU A 96 41.93 28.41 -8.28
C LEU A 96 42.50 27.87 -6.94
N ASN A 97 42.91 26.60 -6.93
CA ASN A 97 44.33 26.23 -7.15
C ASN A 97 44.54 24.72 -7.35
N SER A 98 45.29 24.38 -8.39
CA SER A 98 45.88 23.07 -8.68
C SER A 98 46.77 22.57 -7.55
N PHE A 99 46.82 21.25 -7.31
CA PHE A 99 48.08 20.48 -7.23
C PHE A 99 47.80 18.95 -7.27
N GLN A 100 48.37 18.32 -8.31
CA GLN A 100 48.76 16.91 -8.55
C GLN A 100 48.07 15.75 -7.80
N ASP A 101 47.40 14.84 -8.51
CA ASP A 101 47.93 13.66 -9.25
C ASP A 101 48.09 12.44 -8.31
N ASP A 102 47.25 11.41 -8.49
CA ASP A 102 47.74 10.01 -8.52
C ASP A 102 46.66 9.08 -9.10
N PHE A 103 46.89 8.67 -10.35
CA PHE A 103 46.15 7.65 -11.08
C PHE A 103 46.74 6.27 -10.73
N ALA A 104 46.01 5.43 -9.98
CA ALA A 104 46.31 4.01 -9.85
C ALA A 104 44.98 3.24 -9.86
N PHE A 105 44.54 2.72 -11.01
CA PHE A 105 44.97 1.43 -11.60
C PHE A 105 44.36 0.23 -10.85
N PHE A 106 43.23 -0.23 -11.38
CA PHE A 106 42.87 -1.63 -11.63
C PHE A 106 43.53 -2.69 -10.71
N ASP A 107 42.81 -3.16 -9.68
CA ASP A 107 42.75 -4.58 -9.36
C ASP A 107 41.60 -4.94 -8.40
N GLN A 108 40.95 -6.06 -8.69
CA GLN A 108 39.80 -6.70 -8.03
C GLN A 108 40.24 -7.44 -6.72
N PRO A 109 39.39 -8.10 -5.87
CA PRO A 109 38.29 -8.98 -6.28
C PRO A 109 37.02 -9.05 -5.41
N LEU A 110 35.99 -9.64 -6.04
CA LEU A 110 34.84 -10.31 -5.43
C LEU A 110 35.30 -11.23 -4.29
N GLN A 111 34.60 -11.20 -3.16
CA GLN A 111 34.66 -12.30 -2.20
C GLN A 111 33.26 -12.76 -1.83
N ASP A 112 32.84 -13.81 -2.53
CA ASP A 112 31.83 -14.78 -2.11
C ASP A 112 31.99 -15.17 -0.64
N GLN A 113 30.89 -15.21 0.11
CA GLN A 113 30.66 -16.29 1.06
C GLN A 113 29.20 -16.75 1.02
N ALA A 114 29.05 -17.99 0.50
CA ALA A 114 27.90 -18.88 0.57
C ALA A 114 27.29 -18.94 1.99
N SER A 115 25.97 -18.95 2.14
CA SER A 115 25.13 -20.17 2.09
C SER A 115 25.64 -21.29 2.99
N SER A 116 25.02 -21.44 4.16
CA SER A 116 24.88 -22.73 4.83
C SER A 116 23.45 -22.86 5.35
N THR A 117 22.60 -23.47 4.52
CA THR A 117 21.44 -24.25 4.94
C THR A 117 21.95 -25.59 5.46
N ASP A 118 21.65 -25.94 6.71
CA ASP A 118 21.64 -27.33 7.22
C ASP A 118 21.12 -27.31 8.66
N SER A 119 20.28 -28.18 9.18
CA SER A 119 19.30 -29.11 8.64
C SER A 119 18.34 -29.44 9.78
N ASP A 120 17.12 -29.73 9.38
CA ASP A 120 16.02 -30.28 10.17
C ASP A 120 16.34 -31.74 10.53
N LEU A 121 16.28 -32.13 11.81
CA LEU A 121 16.21 -33.54 12.23
C LEU A 121 15.40 -33.71 13.52
N ALA A 122 14.15 -34.15 13.30
CA ALA A 122 13.33 -35.11 14.03
C ALA A 122 13.70 -35.58 15.46
N GLU A 123 12.65 -35.55 16.30
CA GLU A 123 12.10 -36.64 17.13
C GLU A 123 13.07 -37.69 17.72
N GLU A 124 13.03 -37.88 19.05
CA GLU A 124 12.70 -39.17 19.70
C GLU A 124 12.77 -39.08 21.25
N ASP A 125 11.68 -39.56 21.87
CA ASP A 125 11.51 -40.28 23.15
C ASP A 125 12.67 -40.38 24.18
N VAL A 126 12.38 -39.96 25.43
CA VAL A 126 12.37 -40.77 26.69
C VAL A 126 12.03 -39.89 27.89
#